data_AF-A0A0R3QY48-F1
#
_entry.id   AF-A0A0R3QY48-F1
#
_cell.length_a   1.000
_cell.length_b   1.000
_cell.length_c   1.000
_cell.angle_alpha   90.00
_cell.angle_beta   90.00
_cell.angle_gamma   90.00
#
_symmetry.space_group_name_H-M   'P 1'
#
loop_
_entity.id
_entity.type
_entity.pdbx_description
1 polymer ?
#
loop_
_entity_poly.entity_id
_entity_poly.type
_entity_poly.pdbx_seq_one_letter_code
_entity_poly.pdbx_strand_id
1 'polypeptide(L)'
;LAARTAHTIYVRRRRNNEGEKRRKLREELERREANVLNVQHEKEKAKRELEKEIQRLRKEGSKLLQRERENIEQQIRKNATVEEQSGDKRLLACYKLRWKCETDQCNYDEDDLRKLFSKYGHISDIIVSSNSKGMAILEFDELLDVVSIVDENDGIEKETGKPDVPIATTCLQKPSSRLRSSEIQRSRPVERPMTSVEFADFEAEVLATMMAGSKRKGDKGESKFDNF
;
A
#
# COMPACT_ATOMS: atom_id res chain seq x y z
N LEU A 1 0.91 -7.51 -98.56
CA LEU A 1 1.11 -6.28 -97.75
C LEU A 1 0.24 -6.25 -96.49
N ALA A 2 -1.08 -6.45 -96.57
CA ALA A 2 -1.99 -6.37 -95.42
C ALA A 2 -1.66 -7.29 -94.22
N ALA A 3 -1.27 -8.56 -94.47
CA ALA A 3 -0.95 -9.50 -93.39
C ALA A 3 0.29 -9.10 -92.56
N ARG A 4 1.31 -8.51 -93.21
CA ARG A 4 2.52 -8.03 -92.52
C ARG A 4 2.19 -6.83 -91.62
N THR A 5 1.36 -5.90 -92.11
CA THR A 5 0.88 -4.76 -91.33
C THR A 5 0.04 -5.18 -90.12
N ALA A 6 -0.88 -6.14 -90.29
CA ALA A 6 -1.67 -6.67 -89.19
C ALA A 6 -0.81 -7.34 -88.12
N HIS A 7 0.19 -8.12 -88.52
CA HIS A 7 1.15 -8.73 -87.60
C HIS A 7 1.94 -7.68 -86.81
N THR A 8 2.47 -6.64 -87.48
CA THR A 8 3.18 -5.54 -86.81
C THR A 8 2.32 -4.80 -85.79
N ILE A 9 1.05 -4.54 -86.13
CA ILE A 9 0.09 -3.89 -85.21
C ILE A 9 -0.18 -4.79 -84.00
N TYR A 10 -0.39 -6.09 -84.20
CA TYR A 10 -0.60 -7.06 -83.13
C TYR A 10 0.61 -7.13 -82.18
N VAL A 11 1.82 -7.26 -82.72
CA VAL A 11 3.06 -7.30 -81.94
C VAL A 11 3.25 -6.01 -81.13
N ARG A 12 2.98 -4.85 -81.73
CA ARG A 12 3.03 -3.55 -81.03
C ARG A 12 2.03 -3.49 -79.89
N ARG A 13 0.77 -3.88 -80.12
CA ARG A 13 -0.28 -3.90 -79.09
C ARG A 13 0.09 -4.84 -77.95
N ARG A 14 0.60 -6.04 -78.26
CA ARG A 14 1.05 -7.00 -77.26
C ARG A 14 2.18 -6.41 -76.39
N ARG A 15 3.20 -5.82 -77.02
CA ARG A 15 4.33 -5.20 -76.33
C ARG A 15 3.89 -4.05 -75.43
N ASN A 16 2.93 -3.24 -75.89
CA ASN A 16 2.37 -2.16 -75.07
C ASN A 16 1.61 -2.72 -73.85
N ASN A 17 0.76 -3.73 -74.05
CA ASN A 17 0.02 -4.36 -72.95
C ASN A 17 0.96 -5.00 -71.91
N GLU A 18 2.03 -5.66 -72.35
CA GLU A 18 3.06 -6.21 -71.45
C GLU A 18 3.84 -5.09 -70.73
N GLY A 19 4.07 -3.96 -71.38
CA GLY A 19 4.63 -2.76 -70.77
C GLY A 19 3.73 -2.16 -69.68
N GLU A 20 2.44 -2.01 -69.98
CA GLU A 20 1.44 -1.51 -69.03
C GLU A 20 1.29 -2.41 -67.81
N LYS A 21 1.28 -3.74 -68.01
CA LYS A 21 1.23 -4.72 -66.90
C LYS A 21 2.45 -4.59 -65.99
N ARG A 22 3.66 -4.48 -66.56
CA ARG A 22 4.89 -4.28 -65.77
C ARG A 22 4.88 -2.97 -65.02
N ARG A 23 4.40 -1.88 -65.64
CA ARG A 23 4.29 -0.58 -64.98
C ARG A 23 3.33 -0.64 -63.80
N LYS A 24 2.12 -1.20 -63.98
CA LYS A 24 1.13 -1.34 -62.91
C LYS A 24 1.66 -2.17 -61.73
N LEU A 25 2.32 -3.29 -62.02
CA LEU A 25 2.93 -4.12 -60.98
C LEU A 25 4.02 -3.34 -60.20
N ARG A 26 4.86 -2.58 -60.90
CA ARG A 26 5.89 -1.75 -60.25
C ARG A 26 5.28 -0.66 -59.37
N GLU A 27 4.30 0.08 -59.88
CA GLU A 27 3.60 1.12 -59.11
C GLU A 27 2.88 0.53 -57.88
N GLU A 28 2.30 -0.67 -58.01
CA GLU A 28 1.66 -1.36 -56.89
C GLU A 28 2.67 -1.81 -55.83
N LEU A 29 3.82 -2.36 -56.25
CA LEU A 29 4.91 -2.73 -55.34
C LEU A 29 5.45 -1.50 -54.60
N GLU A 30 5.76 -0.42 -55.32
CA GLU A 30 6.26 0.83 -54.74
C GLU A 30 5.25 1.42 -53.73
N ARG A 31 3.95 1.38 -54.06
CA ARG A 31 2.90 1.82 -53.12
C ARG A 31 2.89 0.96 -51.86
N ARG A 32 3.03 -0.36 -51.97
CA ARG A 32 3.06 -1.27 -50.81
C ARG A 32 4.29 -1.02 -49.95
N GLU A 33 5.46 -0.87 -50.55
CA GLU A 33 6.71 -0.58 -49.85
C GLU A 33 6.65 0.76 -49.12
N ALA A 34 6.17 1.82 -49.80
CA ALA A 34 5.98 3.13 -49.18
C ALA A 34 5.01 3.07 -47.98
N ASN A 35 3.91 2.32 -48.11
CA ASN A 35 2.95 2.14 -47.02
C ASN A 35 3.58 1.43 -45.82
N VAL A 36 4.38 0.37 -46.03
CA VAL A 36 5.06 -0.35 -44.95
C VAL A 36 6.05 0.57 -44.24
N LEU A 37 6.85 1.34 -44.98
CA LEU A 37 7.80 2.29 -44.42
C LEU A 37 7.10 3.37 -43.60
N ASN A 38 6.00 3.93 -44.10
CA ASN A 38 5.21 4.93 -43.38
C ASN A 38 4.63 4.36 -42.08
N VAL A 39 4.04 3.15 -42.13
CA VAL A 39 3.50 2.48 -40.94
C VAL A 39 4.59 2.23 -39.91
N GLN A 40 5.79 1.81 -40.35
CA GLN A 40 6.91 1.58 -39.45
C GLN A 40 7.40 2.90 -38.81
N HIS A 41 7.52 3.96 -39.60
CA HIS A 41 7.89 5.28 -39.10
C HIS A 41 6.88 5.82 -38.07
N GLU A 42 5.58 5.71 -38.34
CA GLU A 42 4.54 6.13 -37.40
C GLU A 42 4.56 5.30 -36.11
N LYS A 43 4.79 3.97 -36.21
CA LYS A 43 4.98 3.12 -35.02
C LYS A 43 6.17 3.56 -34.18
N GLU A 44 7.30 3.86 -34.81
CA GLU A 44 8.50 4.32 -34.09
C GLU A 44 8.31 5.70 -33.46
N LYS A 45 7.59 6.59 -34.13
CA LYS A 45 7.24 7.91 -33.60
C LYS A 45 6.33 7.76 -32.38
N ALA A 46 5.26 6.97 -32.49
CA ALA A 46 4.35 6.68 -31.38
C ALA A 46 5.08 6.05 -30.20
N LYS A 47 6.00 5.10 -30.44
CA LYS A 47 6.83 4.49 -29.39
C LYS A 47 7.70 5.53 -28.68
N ARG A 48 8.34 6.43 -29.43
CA ARG A 48 9.18 7.51 -28.87
C ARG A 48 8.36 8.49 -28.04
N GLU A 49 7.16 8.83 -28.48
CA GLU A 49 6.24 9.71 -27.73
C GLU A 49 5.76 9.04 -26.43
N LEU A 50 5.37 7.77 -26.50
CA LEU A 50 4.96 7.00 -25.32
C LEU A 50 6.09 6.89 -24.29
N GLU A 51 7.32 6.64 -24.74
CA GLU A 51 8.46 6.53 -23.83
C GLU A 51 8.79 7.86 -23.14
N LYS A 52 8.69 8.99 -23.86
CA LYS A 52 8.80 10.32 -23.24
C LYS A 52 7.73 10.57 -22.18
N GLU A 53 6.50 10.16 -22.47
CA GLU A 53 5.38 10.34 -21.54
C GLU A 53 5.55 9.48 -20.28
N ILE A 54 5.99 8.23 -20.43
CA ILE A 54 6.32 7.34 -19.30
C ILE A 54 7.40 7.98 -18.41
N GLN A 55 8.46 8.54 -19.01
CA GLN A 55 9.54 9.19 -18.25
C GLN A 55 9.04 10.43 -17.52
N ARG A 56 8.19 11.24 -18.16
CA ARG A 56 7.55 12.40 -17.52
C ARG A 56 6.73 11.97 -16.29
N LEU A 57 5.83 11.00 -16.47
CA LEU A 57 4.96 10.52 -15.41
C LEU A 57 5.76 9.90 -14.25
N ARG A 58 6.84 9.16 -14.53
CA ARG A 58 7.74 8.64 -13.49
C ARG A 58 8.37 9.76 -12.67
N LYS A 59 8.85 10.81 -13.32
CA LYS A 59 9.46 11.97 -12.64
C LYS A 59 8.43 12.74 -11.81
N GLU A 60 7.23 12.95 -12.34
CA GLU A 60 6.14 13.60 -11.62
C GLU A 60 5.68 12.79 -10.41
N GLY A 61 5.52 11.46 -10.57
CA GLY A 61 5.18 10.54 -9.49
C GLY A 61 6.23 10.51 -8.38
N SER A 62 7.51 10.41 -8.74
CA SER A 62 8.62 10.47 -7.78
C SER A 62 8.62 11.79 -6.99
N LYS A 63 8.39 12.92 -7.66
CA LYS A 63 8.30 14.23 -7.01
C LYS A 63 7.09 14.33 -6.07
N LEU A 64 5.97 13.69 -6.40
CA LEU A 64 4.80 13.65 -5.53
C LEU A 64 5.09 12.85 -4.26
N LEU A 65 5.63 11.64 -4.41
CA LEU A 65 6.00 10.78 -3.28
C LEU A 65 7.00 11.46 -2.34
N GLN A 66 8.01 12.12 -2.90
CA GLN A 66 8.99 12.85 -2.10
C GLN A 66 8.33 13.94 -1.23
N ARG A 67 7.39 14.70 -1.79
CA ARG A 67 6.66 15.74 -1.03
C ARG A 67 5.78 15.15 0.06
N GLU A 68 5.08 14.06 -0.24
CA GLU A 68 4.26 13.36 0.77
C GLU A 68 5.14 12.83 1.90
N ARG A 69 6.31 12.26 1.59
CA ARG A 69 7.27 11.81 2.62
C ARG A 69 7.72 12.97 3.49
N GLU A 70 8.11 14.10 2.89
CA GLU A 70 8.52 15.30 3.63
C GLU A 70 7.39 15.84 4.51
N ASN A 71 6.15 15.84 4.02
CA ASN A 71 4.99 16.26 4.80
C ASN A 71 4.74 15.33 6.00
N ILE A 72 4.79 14.01 5.79
CA ILE A 72 4.67 13.01 6.86
C ILE A 72 5.78 13.19 7.90
N GLU A 73 7.04 13.29 7.46
CA GLU A 73 8.18 13.52 8.36
C GLU A 73 8.01 14.80 9.18
N GLN A 74 7.52 15.88 8.56
CA GLN A 74 7.23 17.14 9.26
C GLN A 74 6.11 16.98 10.29
N GLN A 75 5.04 16.25 9.97
CA GLN A 75 3.95 15.98 10.92
C GLN A 75 4.41 15.13 12.08
N ILE A 76 5.20 14.07 11.83
CA ILE A 76 5.79 13.25 12.89
C ILE A 76 6.66 14.10 13.81
N ARG A 77 7.53 14.95 13.25
CA ARG A 77 8.39 15.84 14.06
C ARG A 77 7.56 16.82 14.88
N LYS A 78 6.54 17.45 14.30
CA LYS A 78 5.63 18.35 15.03
C LYS A 78 4.93 17.62 16.16
N ASN A 79 4.36 16.45 15.90
CA ASN A 79 3.70 15.64 16.91
C ASN A 79 4.68 15.22 18.01
N ALA A 80 5.88 14.77 17.66
CA ALA A 80 6.91 14.44 18.65
C ALA A 80 7.30 15.64 19.53
N THR A 81 7.41 16.84 18.96
CA THR A 81 7.67 18.06 19.76
C THR A 81 6.48 18.50 20.60
N VAL A 82 5.25 18.24 20.15
CA VAL A 82 4.03 18.50 20.94
C VAL A 82 3.91 17.51 22.10
N GLU A 83 4.25 16.24 21.87
CA GLU A 83 4.34 15.20 22.91
C GLU A 83 5.44 15.49 23.93
N GLU A 84 6.59 16.08 23.52
CA GLU A 84 7.64 16.52 24.45
C GLU A 84 7.26 17.79 25.25
N GLN A 85 6.41 18.67 24.70
CA GLN A 85 5.97 19.90 25.37
C GLN A 85 4.70 19.72 26.23
N SER A 86 3.86 18.75 25.88
CA SER A 86 2.74 18.28 26.70
C SER A 86 3.26 17.17 27.62
N GLY A 87 4.02 17.56 28.65
CA GLY A 87 4.66 16.65 29.61
C GLY A 87 3.80 15.41 29.94
N ASP A 88 4.30 14.25 29.53
CA ASP A 88 3.93 12.90 29.95
C ASP A 88 2.46 12.68 30.34
N LYS A 89 1.56 12.66 29.35
CA LYS A 89 0.40 11.73 29.40
C LYS A 89 0.73 10.46 28.63
N ARG A 90 1.85 9.82 28.98
CA ARG A 90 2.17 8.51 28.41
C ARG A 90 1.20 7.50 29.00
N LEU A 91 0.21 7.12 28.21
CA LEU A 91 -0.67 5.98 28.50
C LEU A 91 0.18 4.78 28.92
N LEU A 92 0.16 4.48 30.22
CA LEU A 92 0.93 3.39 30.79
C LEU A 92 0.22 2.07 30.53
N ALA A 93 -1.07 2.00 30.84
CA ALA A 93 -1.83 0.78 30.67
C ALA A 93 -3.26 1.04 30.22
N CYS A 94 -3.77 0.16 29.36
CA CYS A 94 -5.14 0.20 28.87
C CYS A 94 -5.80 -1.15 29.15
N TYR A 95 -6.99 -1.13 29.73
CA TYR A 95 -7.76 -2.31 30.09
C TYR A 95 -9.16 -2.26 29.49
N LYS A 96 -9.62 -3.42 29.04
CA LYS A 96 -11.00 -3.64 28.65
C LYS A 96 -11.76 -4.27 29.80
N LEU A 97 -12.86 -3.65 30.20
CA LEU A 97 -13.78 -4.12 31.22
C LEU A 97 -15.03 -4.68 30.56
N ARG A 98 -15.54 -5.80 31.05
CA ARG A 98 -16.79 -6.43 30.59
C ARG A 98 -17.60 -6.94 31.77
N TRP A 99 -18.89 -6.66 31.78
CA TRP A 99 -19.83 -7.18 32.78
C TRP A 99 -21.16 -7.54 32.10
N LYS A 100 -21.96 -8.36 32.79
CA LYS A 100 -23.32 -8.67 32.32
C LYS A 100 -24.27 -7.53 32.70
N CYS A 101 -25.02 -7.05 31.72
CA CYS A 101 -26.11 -6.09 31.89
C CYS A 101 -27.43 -6.82 31.60
N GLU A 102 -28.20 -7.15 32.63
CA GLU A 102 -29.47 -7.87 32.50
C GLU A 102 -30.71 -6.97 32.71
N THR A 103 -30.60 -5.86 33.47
CA THR A 103 -31.70 -4.90 33.71
C THR A 103 -31.14 -3.54 34.19
N ASP A 104 -31.95 -2.47 34.13
CA ASP A 104 -31.62 -1.06 34.49
C ASP A 104 -31.02 -0.83 35.89
N GLN A 105 -31.02 -1.84 36.76
CA GLN A 105 -30.56 -1.74 38.15
C GLN A 105 -29.07 -2.10 38.33
N CYS A 106 -28.43 -2.67 37.30
CA CYS A 106 -27.12 -3.32 37.42
C CYS A 106 -26.14 -2.84 36.34
N ASN A 107 -25.91 -1.54 36.28
CA ASN A 107 -24.93 -0.91 35.38
C ASN A 107 -23.80 -0.27 36.18
N TYR A 108 -22.57 -0.48 35.74
CA TYR A 108 -21.44 0.36 36.15
C TYR A 108 -21.46 1.63 35.32
N ASP A 109 -21.48 2.78 35.99
CA ASP A 109 -21.22 4.07 35.37
C ASP A 109 -19.72 4.43 35.46
N GLU A 110 -19.36 5.57 34.88
CA GLU A 110 -17.97 6.03 34.90
C GLU A 110 -17.44 6.20 36.33
N ASP A 111 -18.27 6.72 37.23
CA ASP A 111 -17.91 7.01 38.62
C ASP A 111 -17.68 5.73 39.44
N ASP A 112 -18.52 4.71 39.27
CA ASP A 112 -18.37 3.40 39.86
C ASP A 112 -17.03 2.77 39.45
N LEU A 113 -16.70 2.81 38.15
CA LEU A 113 -15.46 2.25 37.62
C LEU A 113 -14.25 3.05 38.09
N ARG A 114 -14.34 4.38 38.08
CA ARG A 114 -13.28 5.26 38.57
C ARG A 114 -12.99 5.02 40.04
N LYS A 115 -14.02 4.85 40.86
CA LYS A 115 -13.88 4.53 42.28
C LYS A 115 -13.29 3.14 42.48
N LEU A 116 -13.70 2.15 41.70
CA LEU A 116 -13.23 0.77 41.83
C LEU A 116 -11.74 0.63 41.47
N PHE A 117 -11.31 1.31 40.40
CA PHE A 117 -9.98 1.14 39.83
C PHE A 117 -8.96 2.21 40.26
N SER A 118 -9.38 3.32 40.89
CA SER A 118 -8.47 4.37 41.40
C SER A 118 -7.46 3.85 42.44
N LYS A 119 -7.77 2.73 43.11
CA LYS A 119 -6.84 2.05 44.04
C LYS A 119 -5.59 1.48 43.37
N TYR A 120 -5.55 1.38 42.04
CA TYR A 120 -4.41 0.84 41.29
C TYR A 120 -3.51 1.92 40.68
N GLY A 121 -4.00 3.16 40.60
CA GLY A 121 -3.29 4.25 39.94
C GLY A 121 -4.20 5.39 39.52
N HIS A 122 -3.61 6.44 38.93
CA HIS A 122 -4.37 7.55 38.37
C HIS A 122 -4.96 7.14 37.01
N ILE A 123 -6.26 7.40 36.86
CA ILE A 123 -7.04 7.05 35.67
C ILE A 123 -7.14 8.29 34.78
N SER A 124 -6.55 8.22 33.60
CA SER A 124 -6.57 9.31 32.62
C SER A 124 -7.94 9.42 31.94
N ASP A 125 -8.48 8.29 31.49
CA ASP A 125 -9.76 8.26 30.76
C ASP A 125 -10.55 6.96 31.00
N ILE A 126 -11.88 7.05 30.90
CA ILE A 126 -12.81 5.93 30.99
C ILE A 126 -13.88 6.10 29.91
N ILE A 127 -13.96 5.14 29.00
CA ILE A 127 -14.97 5.14 27.94
C ILE A 127 -15.94 4.00 28.19
N VAL A 128 -17.14 4.32 28.67
CA VAL A 128 -18.21 3.34 28.85
C VAL A 128 -19.00 3.19 27.54
N SER A 129 -19.16 1.96 27.07
CA SER A 129 -19.95 1.67 25.88
C SER A 129 -21.42 1.89 26.17
N SER A 130 -22.06 2.74 25.36
CA SER A 130 -23.51 2.97 25.39
C SER A 130 -24.34 1.79 24.88
N ASN A 131 -23.70 0.71 24.42
CA ASN A 131 -24.39 -0.47 23.90
C ASN A 131 -24.75 -1.43 25.04
N SER A 132 -25.87 -2.14 24.90
CA SER A 132 -26.54 -3.05 25.86
C SER A 132 -25.70 -4.17 26.51
N LYS A 133 -24.38 -4.24 26.28
CA LYS A 133 -23.52 -5.38 26.65
C LYS A 133 -22.48 -5.09 27.74
N GLY A 134 -22.62 -4.00 28.51
CA GLY A 134 -21.80 -3.74 29.70
C GLY A 134 -20.29 -3.81 29.44
N MET A 135 -19.73 -2.79 28.80
CA MET A 135 -18.32 -2.77 28.42
C MET A 135 -17.73 -1.38 28.62
N ALA A 136 -16.49 -1.31 29.07
CA ALA A 136 -15.74 -0.06 29.13
C ALA A 136 -14.27 -0.26 28.75
N ILE A 137 -13.62 0.82 28.35
CA ILE A 137 -12.17 0.91 28.21
C ILE A 137 -11.67 1.87 29.30
N LEU A 138 -10.61 1.45 29.98
CA LEU A 138 -10.00 2.15 31.10
C LEU A 138 -8.53 2.42 30.79
N GLU A 139 -8.11 3.66 30.95
CA GLU A 139 -6.75 4.12 30.66
C GLU A 139 -6.07 4.68 31.91
N PHE A 140 -4.86 4.18 32.20
CA PHE A 140 -4.00 4.68 33.27
C PHE A 140 -2.83 5.47 32.69
N ASP A 141 -2.59 6.65 33.25
CA ASP A 141 -1.37 7.45 33.05
C ASP A 141 -0.39 7.34 34.23
N GLU A 142 -0.84 6.79 35.37
CA GLU A 142 0.00 6.40 36.51
C GLU A 142 -0.46 5.06 37.08
N LEU A 143 0.48 4.18 37.43
CA LEU A 143 0.22 2.94 38.16
C LEU A 143 1.04 2.95 39.45
N LEU A 144 0.45 2.53 40.57
CA LEU A 144 1.18 2.40 41.83
C LEU A 144 2.29 1.36 41.70
N ASP A 145 3.46 1.63 42.28
CA ASP A 145 4.67 0.77 42.19
C ASP A 145 4.40 -0.71 42.52
N VAL A 146 3.53 -0.97 43.50
CA VAL A 146 3.14 -2.34 43.88
C VAL A 146 2.46 -3.10 42.73
N VAL A 147 1.82 -2.42 41.79
CA VAL A 147 1.18 -3.01 40.60
C VAL A 147 2.16 -3.13 39.43
N SER A 148 3.14 -2.22 39.35
CA SER A 148 4.17 -2.18 38.30
C SER A 148 5.30 -3.21 38.49
N ILE A 149 5.63 -3.56 39.75
CA ILE A 149 6.75 -4.45 40.10
C ILE A 149 6.41 -5.94 39.92
N VAL A 150 5.13 -6.32 39.99
CA VAL A 150 4.71 -7.72 39.89
C VAL A 150 4.40 -8.10 38.44
N ASP A 151 5.40 -8.67 37.77
CA ASP A 151 5.20 -9.50 36.56
C ASP A 151 4.47 -10.84 36.90
N GLU A 152 4.19 -11.08 38.18
CA GLU A 152 3.48 -12.26 38.67
C GLU A 152 2.06 -11.89 39.14
N ASN A 153 1.12 -11.98 38.20
CA ASN A 153 -0.31 -12.13 38.46
C ASN A 153 -1.00 -11.03 39.28
N ASP A 154 -1.28 -9.93 38.59
CA ASP A 154 -2.68 -9.68 38.23
C ASP A 154 -3.61 -9.16 39.35
N GLY A 155 -3.34 -7.97 39.90
CA GLY A 155 -4.26 -7.30 40.82
C GLY A 155 -5.47 -6.66 40.13
N ILE A 156 -5.30 -6.20 38.89
CA ILE A 156 -6.33 -5.50 38.10
C ILE A 156 -7.22 -6.50 37.32
N GLU A 157 -6.67 -7.55 36.72
CA GLU A 157 -7.48 -8.56 36.01
C GLU A 157 -8.20 -9.54 36.97
N LYS A 158 -7.77 -9.61 38.24
CA LYS A 158 -8.52 -10.26 39.35
C LYS A 158 -9.60 -9.38 39.98
N GLU A 159 -9.74 -8.13 39.56
CA GLU A 159 -10.80 -7.27 40.10
C GLU A 159 -12.16 -7.79 39.65
N THR A 160 -13.01 -8.14 40.61
CA THR A 160 -14.32 -8.72 40.34
C THR A 160 -15.46 -7.70 40.46
N GLY A 161 -15.23 -6.52 41.04
CA GLY A 161 -16.26 -5.49 41.17
C GLY A 161 -17.33 -5.81 42.23
N LYS A 162 -18.55 -5.30 42.03
CA LYS A 162 -19.75 -5.54 42.85
C LYS A 162 -20.12 -7.03 42.81
N PRO A 163 -20.48 -7.64 43.96
CA PRO A 163 -20.75 -9.09 44.05
C PRO A 163 -21.95 -9.53 43.19
N ASP A 164 -22.91 -8.64 42.98
CA ASP A 164 -24.10 -8.91 42.17
C ASP A 164 -23.82 -8.83 40.66
N VAL A 165 -22.76 -8.10 40.25
CA VAL A 165 -22.45 -7.82 38.85
C VAL A 165 -20.94 -7.92 38.63
N PRO A 166 -20.38 -9.13 38.43
CA PRO A 166 -18.94 -9.28 38.32
C PRO A 166 -18.38 -8.63 37.04
N ILE A 167 -17.23 -7.96 37.17
CA ILE A 167 -16.45 -7.44 36.06
C ILE A 167 -15.36 -8.45 35.68
N ALA A 168 -15.20 -8.66 34.37
CA ALA A 168 -14.05 -9.30 33.78
C ALA A 168 -13.16 -8.25 33.12
N THR A 169 -11.90 -8.22 33.52
CA THR A 169 -10.92 -7.24 33.05
C THR A 169 -9.90 -7.93 32.13
N THR A 170 -9.45 -7.26 31.08
CA THR A 170 -8.47 -7.78 30.12
C THR A 170 -7.49 -6.69 29.74
N CYS A 171 -6.18 -6.90 29.94
CA CYS A 171 -5.18 -5.93 29.51
C CYS A 171 -5.11 -5.84 27.97
N LEU A 172 -5.31 -4.63 27.44
CA LEU A 172 -5.13 -4.30 26.02
C LEU A 172 -3.71 -3.79 25.75
N GLN A 173 -3.18 -2.99 26.67
CA GLN A 173 -1.83 -2.44 26.61
C GLN A 173 -1.19 -2.55 27.99
N LYS A 174 -0.08 -3.27 28.08
CA LYS A 174 0.70 -3.41 29.31
C LYS A 174 1.61 -2.20 29.51
N PRO A 175 1.90 -1.82 30.78
CA PRO A 175 2.95 -0.86 31.07
C PRO A 175 4.26 -1.37 30.46
N SER A 176 4.82 -0.57 29.56
CA SER A 176 6.09 -0.88 28.93
C SER A 176 7.17 -0.92 30.02
N SER A 177 7.65 -2.11 30.38
CA SER A 177 8.69 -2.37 31.39
C SER A 177 10.08 -1.77 31.08
N ARG A 178 10.15 -0.78 30.19
CA ARG A 178 11.39 -0.16 29.67
C ARG A 178 12.17 0.70 30.66
N LEU A 179 11.84 0.70 31.95
CA LEU A 179 12.63 1.38 32.97
C LEU A 179 13.58 0.46 33.76
N ARG A 180 13.74 -0.80 33.36
CA ARG A 180 14.74 -1.71 33.96
C ARG A 180 15.46 -2.52 32.89
N SER A 181 16.50 -1.96 32.27
CA SER A 181 17.68 -2.68 31.76
C SER A 181 18.60 -1.73 30.98
N SER A 182 19.32 -0.85 31.68
CA SER A 182 20.46 -0.13 31.09
C SER A 182 21.68 -1.02 30.84
N GLU A 183 21.66 -2.33 31.13
CA GLU A 183 22.88 -3.16 31.03
C GLU A 183 22.74 -4.54 30.36
N ILE A 184 21.57 -4.99 29.89
CA ILE A 184 21.47 -6.30 29.23
C ILE A 184 20.48 -6.28 28.05
N GLN A 185 20.89 -5.65 26.93
CA GLN A 185 20.36 -5.96 25.59
C GLN A 185 21.49 -5.90 24.55
N ARG A 186 22.44 -6.83 24.64
CA ARG A 186 23.05 -7.37 23.42
C ARG A 186 22.14 -8.51 22.98
N SER A 187 21.63 -8.46 21.75
CA SER A 187 20.77 -9.44 21.08
C SER A 187 19.25 -9.32 21.26
N ARG A 188 18.68 -8.27 20.68
CA ARG A 188 17.46 -8.41 19.86
C ARG A 188 17.70 -7.67 18.54
N PRO A 189 17.26 -8.19 17.37
CA PRO A 189 17.35 -7.44 16.14
C PRO A 189 16.40 -6.26 16.28
N VAL A 190 16.97 -5.07 16.48
CA VAL A 190 16.23 -3.82 16.39
C VAL A 190 15.69 -3.76 14.97
N GLU A 191 14.37 -3.69 14.81
CA GLU A 191 13.77 -3.25 13.55
C GLU A 191 14.21 -1.80 13.34
N ARG A 192 15.38 -1.66 12.72
CA ARG A 192 15.92 -0.38 12.36
C ARG A 192 15.04 0.15 11.22
N PRO A 193 14.52 1.39 11.32
CA PRO A 193 13.86 2.00 10.18
C PRO A 193 14.83 1.97 9.01
N MET A 194 14.38 1.40 7.88
CA MET A 194 15.21 1.28 6.69
C MET A 194 15.78 2.63 6.33
N THR A 195 17.06 2.66 6.00
CA THR A 195 17.68 3.86 5.46
C THR A 195 17.05 4.19 4.10
N SER A 196 17.08 5.47 3.72
CA SER A 196 16.54 5.90 2.42
C SER A 196 17.20 5.20 1.23
N VAL A 197 18.40 4.64 1.41
CA VAL A 197 19.13 3.87 0.39
C VAL A 197 18.57 2.44 0.32
N GLU A 198 18.46 1.76 1.47
CA GLU A 198 17.90 0.40 1.54
C GLU A 198 16.46 0.34 1.02
N PHE A 199 15.66 1.37 1.26
CA PHE A 199 14.29 1.45 0.72
C PHE A 199 14.27 1.60 -0.81
N ALA A 200 15.19 2.39 -1.38
CA ALA A 200 15.28 2.56 -2.83
C ALA A 200 15.70 1.24 -3.52
N ASP A 201 16.60 0.48 -2.90
CA ASP A 201 16.99 -0.85 -3.37
C ASP A 201 15.82 -1.83 -3.33
N PHE A 202 15.04 -1.82 -2.23
CA PHE A 202 13.83 -2.63 -2.10
C PHE A 202 12.76 -2.25 -3.13
N GLU A 203 12.53 -0.95 -3.35
CA GLU A 203 11.59 -0.47 -4.36
C GLU A 203 12.00 -0.92 -5.77
N ALA A 204 13.29 -0.83 -6.10
CA ALA A 204 13.82 -1.31 -7.37
C ALA A 204 13.61 -2.82 -7.57
N GLU A 205 13.79 -3.62 -6.51
CA GLU A 205 13.53 -5.06 -6.52
C GLU A 205 12.04 -5.39 -6.75
N VAL A 206 11.14 -4.67 -6.05
CA VAL A 206 9.68 -4.83 -6.21
C VAL A 206 9.25 -4.45 -7.63
N LEU A 207 9.73 -3.32 -8.16
CA LEU A 207 9.45 -2.87 -9.53
C LEU A 207 9.96 -3.88 -10.56
N ALA A 208 11.16 -4.44 -10.37
CA ALA A 208 11.70 -5.49 -11.23
C ALA A 208 10.81 -6.74 -11.21
N THR A 209 10.33 -7.13 -10.02
CA THR A 209 9.42 -8.27 -9.84
C THR A 209 8.08 -8.05 -10.55
N MET A 210 7.49 -6.86 -10.42
CA MET A 210 6.25 -6.50 -11.13
C MET A 210 6.42 -6.53 -12.66
N MET A 211 7.55 -6.01 -13.17
CA MET A 211 7.86 -6.06 -14.60
C MET A 211 8.06 -7.50 -15.11
N ALA A 212 8.69 -8.38 -14.32
CA ALA A 212 8.85 -9.79 -14.65
C ALA A 212 7.51 -10.57 -14.63
N GLY A 213 6.60 -10.21 -13.73
CA GLY A 213 5.24 -10.76 -13.69
C GLY A 213 4.42 -10.40 -14.94
N SER A 214 4.57 -9.18 -15.46
CA SER A 214 3.84 -8.71 -16.64
C SER A 214 4.28 -9.40 -17.94
N LYS A 215 5.57 -9.76 -18.07
CA LYS A 215 6.09 -10.54 -19.22
C LYS A 215 5.45 -11.92 -19.38
N ARG A 216 5.01 -12.55 -18.27
CA ARG A 216 4.37 -13.88 -18.30
C ARG A 216 2.94 -13.88 -18.86
N LYS A 217 2.29 -12.71 -18.98
CA LYS A 217 0.95 -12.58 -19.61
C LYS A 217 1.00 -12.23 -21.10
N GLY A 218 2.12 -11.75 -21.62
CA GLY A 218 2.28 -11.41 -23.04
C GLY A 218 2.61 -12.61 -23.94
N ASP A 219 3.07 -13.72 -23.37
CA ASP A 219 3.61 -14.87 -24.14
C ASP A 219 2.60 -16.03 -24.32
N LYS A 220 1.35 -15.86 -23.84
CA LYS A 220 0.24 -16.81 -24.10
C LYS A 220 -0.72 -16.29 -25.17
N GLY A 221 -0.18 -15.60 -26.17
CA GLY A 221 -0.91 -15.04 -27.30
C GLY A 221 -0.57 -15.72 -28.62
N GLU A 222 -0.24 -17.02 -28.65
CA GLU A 222 -0.27 -17.76 -29.91
C GLU A 222 -1.73 -17.96 -30.34
N SER A 223 -2.12 -17.13 -31.30
CA SER A 223 -3.36 -17.23 -32.07
C SER A 223 -3.44 -18.61 -32.73
N LYS A 224 -4.48 -19.38 -32.41
CA LYS A 224 -4.82 -20.65 -33.07
C LYS A 224 -5.30 -20.51 -34.53
N PHE A 225 -5.22 -19.32 -35.12
CA PHE A 225 -5.78 -19.03 -36.46
C PHE A 225 -4.75 -18.85 -37.58
N ASP A 226 -3.46 -19.04 -37.33
CA ASP A 226 -2.42 -18.91 -38.38
C ASP A 226 -2.07 -20.24 -39.08
N ASN A 227 -2.92 -21.26 -38.96
CA ASN A 227 -2.79 -22.52 -39.72
C ASN A 227 -4.08 -22.85 -40.47
N PHE A 228 -4.39 -22.11 -41.54
CA PHE A 228 -5.17 -22.59 -42.69
C PHE A 228 -4.85 -21.75 -43.94
#